data_AF-A0A2E9JE61-F1
#
_entry.id   AF-A0A2E9JE61-F1
#
_cell.length_a   1.000
_cell.length_b   1.000
_cell.length_c   1.000
_cell.angle_alpha   90.00
_cell.angle_beta   90.00
_cell.angle_gamma   90.00
#
_symmetry.space_group_name_H-M   'P 1'
#
loop_
_entity.id
_entity.type
_entity.pdbx_description
1 polymer ?
#
loop_
_entity_poly.entity_id
_entity_poly.type
_entity_poly.pdbx_seq_one_letter_code
_entity_poly.pdbx_strand_id
1 'polypeptide(L)' 'MANKSKKDSVVSNRADLAVHVEAFLKAGGKVQQIPSGVSGQTSTSGPRQIVLSHKTSS' A
#
# COMPACT_ATOMS: atom_id res chain seq x y z
N MET A 1 12.13 23.44 19.53
CA MET A 1 10.79 23.73 18.97
C MET A 1 10.68 23.04 17.61
N ALA A 2 9.98 21.91 17.50
CA ALA A 2 9.83 21.20 16.23
C ALA A 2 8.59 21.72 15.50
N ASN A 3 8.80 22.55 14.47
CA ASN A 3 7.71 23.05 13.63
C ASN A 3 7.36 21.98 12.58
N LYS A 4 6.39 21.11 12.86
CA LYS A 4 5.83 20.20 11.84
C LYS A 4 4.86 21.00 10.98
N SER A 5 5.31 21.43 9.81
CA SER A 5 4.44 21.92 8.76
C SER A 5 3.41 20.84 8.40
N LYS A 6 2.13 21.20 8.49
CA LYS A 6 1.03 20.39 7.94
C LYS A 6 1.26 20.34 6.42
N LYS A 7 1.67 19.17 5.89
CA LYS A 7 1.57 18.95 4.45
C LYS A 7 0.09 18.87 4.13
N ASP A 8 -0.41 19.88 3.41
CA ASP A 8 -1.70 19.81 2.76
C ASP A 8 -1.78 18.51 1.95
N SER A 9 -2.92 17.83 2.05
CA SER A 9 -3.18 16.62 1.29
C SER A 9 -3.18 16.98 -0.19
N VAL A 10 -2.05 16.73 -0.86
CA VAL A 10 -1.90 16.92 -2.30
C VAL A 10 -2.98 16.09 -2.98
N VAL A 11 -3.94 16.76 -3.62
CA VAL A 11 -4.92 16.13 -4.51
C VAL A 11 -4.14 15.67 -5.75
N SER A 12 -3.58 14.46 -5.67
CA SER A 12 -2.75 13.89 -6.73
C SER A 12 -3.65 13.23 -7.78
N ASN A 13 -3.58 13.71 -9.01
CA ASN A 13 -4.21 13.08 -10.17
C ASN A 13 -3.24 12.06 -10.79
N ARG A 14 -3.75 11.11 -11.59
CA ARG A 14 -2.94 10.06 -12.23
C ARG A 14 -1.80 10.63 -13.09
N ALA A 15 -2.01 11.80 -13.69
CA ALA A 15 -0.99 12.51 -14.47
C ALA A 15 0.19 13.00 -13.61
N ASP A 16 -0.07 13.44 -12.37
CA ASP A 16 0.97 13.98 -11.49
C ASP A 16 1.92 12.87 -11.02
N LEU A 17 1.39 11.65 -10.84
CA LEU A 17 2.19 10.49 -10.46
C LEU A 17 3.28 10.18 -11.51
N ALA A 18 2.96 10.28 -12.80
CA ALA A 18 3.94 10.02 -13.86
C ALA A 18 5.11 11.03 -13.78
N VAL A 19 4.78 12.32 -13.61
CA VAL A 19 5.79 13.39 -13.49
C VAL A 19 6.70 13.18 -12.27
N HIS A 20 6.11 12.82 -11.14
CA HIS A 20 6.88 12.54 -9.92
C HIS A 20 7.79 11.31 -10.05
N VAL A 21 7.30 10.25 -10.70
CA VAL A 21 8.09 9.03 -10.95
C VAL A 21 9.25 9.33 -11.90
N GLU A 22 9.02 10.08 -12.98
CA GLU A 22 10.10 10.48 -13.90
C GLU A 22 11.17 11.32 -13.21
N ALA A 23 10.76 12.30 -12.39
CA ALA A 23 11.70 13.13 -11.63
C ALA A 23 12.54 12.29 -10.65
N PHE A 24 11.92 11.33 -9.98
CA PHE A 24 12.59 10.41 -9.06
C PHE A 24 13.63 9.53 -9.76
N LEU A 25 13.29 8.99 -10.94
CA LEU A 25 14.21 8.18 -11.74
C LEU A 25 15.38 9.02 -12.28
N LYS A 26 15.11 10.23 -12.77
CA LYS A 26 16.15 11.17 -13.26
C LYS A 26 17.12 11.58 -12.16
N ALA A 27 16.66 11.70 -10.91
CA ALA A 27 17.50 11.97 -9.75
C ALA A 27 18.41 10.80 -9.35
N GLY A 28 18.38 9.67 -10.08
CA GLY A 28 19.15 8.47 -9.77
C GLY A 28 18.51 7.58 -8.70
N GLY A 29 17.27 7.88 -8.31
CA GLY A 29 16.47 7.02 -7.43
C GLY A 29 16.12 5.70 -8.10
N LYS A 30 16.09 4.61 -7.32
CA LYS A 30 15.70 3.28 -7.81
C LYS A 30 14.39 2.87 -7.15
N VAL A 31 13.41 2.50 -7.96
CA VAL A 31 12.17 1.90 -7.45
C VAL A 31 12.49 0.49 -6.99
N GLN A 32 12.36 0.25 -5.69
CA GLN A 32 12.53 -1.09 -5.13
C GLN A 32 11.31 -1.93 -5.50
N GLN A 33 11.51 -2.92 -6.35
CA GLN A 33 10.51 -3.94 -6.58
C GLN A 33 10.62 -4.96 -5.45
N ILE A 34 9.65 -4.93 -4.53
CA ILE A 34 9.54 -5.97 -3.51
C ILE A 34 9.05 -7.22 -4.24
N PRO A 35 9.79 -8.35 -4.18
CA PRO A 35 9.31 -9.61 -4.71
C PRO A 35 7.95 -9.92 -4.10
N SER A 36 7.01 -10.42 -4.89
CA SER A 36 5.71 -10.88 -4.41
C SER A 36 5.87 -12.19 -3.60
N GLY A 37 6.62 -12.13 -2.49
CA GLY A 37 6.88 -13.22 -1.56
C GLY A 37 6.19 -12.93 -0.24
N VAL A 38 5.23 -13.81 0.10
CA VAL A 38 4.44 -13.86 1.34
C VAL A 38 4.09 -12.49 1.93
N SER A 39 3.32 -11.71 1.18
CA SER A 39 2.36 -10.83 1.83
C SER A 39 1.52 -11.73 2.75
N GLY A 40 1.51 -11.46 4.06
CA GLY A 40 0.60 -12.12 5.01
C GLY A 40 -0.88 -11.90 4.68
N GLN A 41 -1.16 -11.12 3.62
CA GLN A 41 -2.46 -11.00 2.99
C GLN A 41 -2.77 -12.27 2.20
N THR A 42 -3.56 -13.16 2.79
CA THR A 42 -4.22 -14.23 2.04
C THR A 42 -5.13 -13.59 0.98
N SER A 43 -4.80 -13.80 -0.29
CA SER A 43 -5.69 -13.42 -1.39
C SER A 43 -6.90 -14.37 -1.35
N THR A 44 -7.99 -13.93 -0.73
CA THR A 44 -9.25 -14.67 -0.70
C THR A 44 -9.99 -14.44 -2.02
N SER A 45 -9.46 -15.01 -3.10
CA SER A 45 -10.16 -15.05 -4.40
C SER A 45 -11.21 -16.16 -4.48
N GLY A 46 -11.58 -16.78 -3.35
CA GLY A 46 -12.65 -17.76 -3.22
C GLY A 46 -13.87 -17.24 -2.43
N PRO A 47 -14.99 -18.00 -2.38
CA PRO A 47 -16.21 -17.58 -1.70
C PRO A 47 -15.93 -17.22 -0.24
N ARG A 48 -16.27 -15.98 0.12
CA ARG A 48 -16.07 -15.39 1.46
C ARG A 48 -17.03 -16.01 2.47
N GLN A 49 -16.83 -17.26 2.86
CA GLN A 49 -17.55 -17.82 4.01
C GLN A 49 -16.58 -18.17 5.12
N ILE A 50 -16.42 -17.26 6.08
CA ILE A 50 -15.79 -17.59 7.35
C ILE A 50 -16.93 -18.09 8.27
N VAL A 51 -17.00 -19.39 8.51
CA VAL A 51 -17.98 -19.97 9.45
C VAL A 51 -17.42 -19.85 10.86
N LEU A 52 -17.80 -18.79 11.58
CA LEU A 52 -17.53 -18.66 13.02
C LEU A 52 -18.61 -19.36 13.84
N SER A 53 -18.64 -20.69 13.83
CA SER A 53 -19.47 -21.43 14.79
C SER A 53 -18.96 -22.85 15.05
N HIS A 54 -17.90 -22.96 15.84
CA HIS A 54 -17.84 -24.00 16.87
C HIS A 54 -17.55 -23.30 18.20
N LYS A 55 -18.64 -22.87 18.86
CA LYS A 55 -18.59 -22.54 20.28
C LYS A 55 -18.13 -23.81 21.00
N THR A 56 -17.14 -23.63 21.88
CA THR A 56 -16.57 -24.59 22.83
C THR A 56 -17.47 -25.79 23.13
N SER A 57 -17.02 -27.00 22.84
CA SER A 57 -17.60 -28.20 23.46
C SER A 57 -17.37 -28.10 24.96
N SER A 58 -18.47 -28.11 25.71
CA SER A 58 -18.47 -28.51 27.12
C SER A 58 -17.98 -29.95 27.27
#